data_AF-A0A4Z1KV42-F1
#
_entry.id   AF-A0A4Z1KV42-F1
#
_cell.length_a   1.000
_cell.length_b   1.000
_cell.length_c   1.000
_cell.angle_alpha   90.00
_cell.angle_beta   90.00
_cell.angle_gamma   90.00
#
_symmetry.space_group_name_H-M   'P 1'
#
loop_
_entity.id
_entity.type
_entity.pdbx_description
1 polymer ?
#
loop_
_entity_poly.entity_id
_entity_poly.type
_entity_poly.pdbx_seq_one_letter_code
_entity_poly.pdbx_strand_id
1 'polypeptide(L)'
;MALITLFRRQCWWRIWVVQEVVCAKEAIVLCGDESTPIMELRNTGDILKREEHLLLSIYLKSPSFVRTLTTGGPKSLQVSRDQVPDAVSSPLFELLLFHKSKKSSDPKDKVYALAGISNSPETFGKIDYSLSMRRVHTHTARHIVQDSRRLDVICVNQRNQKAPDNDGLPSWVPKWTRPPQSCQPTIIGLQHSKPQFMAAVDSHANAQFLQDGYVLRRTGVIIGRVQKNGLSFRRELKSSDNNSWGLKVLQEWWSIVVFKKRPSYESKEHSVE
;
A
#
# COMPACT_ATOMS: atom_id res chain seq x y z
N MET A 1 15.06 -6.06 -24.96
CA MET A 1 14.27 -4.80 -24.86
C MET A 1 12.79 -4.99 -25.18
N ALA A 2 12.40 -5.85 -26.14
CA ALA A 2 10.98 -6.05 -26.53
C ALA A 2 10.03 -6.36 -25.34
N LEU A 3 10.41 -7.28 -24.43
CA LEU A 3 9.61 -7.59 -23.24
C LEU A 3 9.39 -6.37 -22.32
N ILE A 4 10.38 -5.49 -22.18
CA ILE A 4 10.26 -4.26 -21.39
C ILE A 4 9.21 -3.34 -22.02
N THR A 5 9.23 -3.20 -23.34
CA THR A 5 8.22 -2.42 -24.08
C THR A 5 6.82 -3.02 -23.94
N LEU A 6 6.71 -4.34 -24.09
CA LEU A 6 5.44 -5.07 -23.91
C LEU A 6 4.87 -4.86 -22.50
N PHE A 7 5.69 -5.03 -21.46
CA PHE A 7 5.27 -4.94 -20.05
C PHE A 7 4.99 -3.50 -19.60
N ARG A 8 5.40 -2.49 -20.37
CA ARG A 8 5.07 -1.07 -20.14
C ARG A 8 3.79 -0.60 -20.82
N ARG A 9 3.17 -1.43 -21.67
CA ARG A 9 1.93 -1.07 -22.37
C ARG A 9 0.83 -0.67 -21.39
N GLN A 10 -0.01 0.26 -21.83
CA GLN A 10 -1.03 0.88 -20.99
C GLN A 10 -2.10 -0.11 -20.49
N CYS A 11 -2.36 -1.20 -21.22
CA CYS A 11 -3.30 -2.24 -20.82
C CYS A 11 -2.99 -2.78 -19.42
N TRP A 12 -1.72 -3.05 -19.12
CA TRP A 12 -1.28 -3.52 -17.81
C TRP A 12 -1.51 -2.52 -16.67
N TRP A 13 -1.79 -1.25 -16.97
CA TRP A 13 -2.02 -0.24 -15.93
C TRP A 13 -3.50 -0.06 -15.62
N ARG A 14 -4.43 -0.54 -16.44
CA ARG A 14 -5.87 -0.38 -16.22
C ARG A 14 -6.35 -1.29 -15.09
N ILE A 15 -7.22 -0.79 -14.21
CA ILE A 15 -7.74 -1.57 -13.09
C ILE A 15 -8.66 -2.71 -13.56
N TRP A 16 -9.52 -2.45 -14.55
CA TRP A 16 -10.47 -3.43 -15.11
C TRP A 16 -9.80 -4.66 -15.69
N VAL A 17 -8.58 -4.52 -16.23
CA VAL A 17 -7.81 -5.63 -16.79
C VAL A 17 -7.49 -6.71 -15.74
N VAL A 18 -7.44 -6.34 -14.45
CA VAL A 18 -7.30 -7.33 -13.37
C VAL A 18 -8.51 -8.27 -13.37
N GLN A 19 -9.71 -7.71 -13.34
CA GLN A 19 -10.95 -8.50 -13.35
C GLN A 19 -11.14 -9.24 -14.67
N GLU A 20 -10.87 -8.59 -15.82
CA GLU A 20 -10.98 -9.22 -17.14
C GLU A 20 -10.13 -10.50 -17.23
N VAL A 21 -8.91 -10.47 -16.70
CA VAL A 21 -8.01 -11.64 -16.71
C VAL A 21 -8.40 -12.69 -15.67
N VAL A 22 -8.83 -12.26 -14.47
CA VAL A 22 -9.16 -13.18 -13.38
C VAL A 22 -10.47 -13.94 -13.65
N CYS A 23 -11.45 -13.28 -14.26
CA CYS A 23 -12.74 -13.88 -14.58
C CYS A 23 -12.77 -14.61 -15.93
N ALA A 24 -11.73 -14.46 -16.75
CA ALA A 24 -11.67 -15.13 -18.05
C ALA A 24 -11.45 -16.63 -17.90
N LYS A 25 -12.15 -17.41 -18.73
CA LYS A 25 -11.85 -18.85 -18.90
C LYS A 25 -10.48 -19.04 -19.56
N GLU A 26 -10.18 -18.20 -20.54
CA GLU A 26 -8.93 -18.17 -21.28
C GLU A 26 -8.53 -16.72 -21.54
N ALA A 27 -7.26 -16.38 -21.31
CA ALA A 27 -6.74 -15.04 -21.50
C ALA A 27 -5.52 -15.07 -22.42
N ILE A 28 -5.61 -14.36 -23.54
CA ILE A 28 -4.59 -14.30 -24.58
C ILE A 28 -4.09 -12.85 -24.69
N VAL A 29 -2.78 -12.69 -24.81
CA VAL A 29 -2.12 -11.41 -25.01
C VAL A 29 -1.83 -11.24 -26.49
N LEU A 30 -2.41 -10.20 -27.10
CA LEU A 30 -2.20 -9.83 -28.50
C LEU A 30 -1.18 -8.68 -28.59
N CYS A 31 -0.20 -8.82 -29.49
CA CYS A 31 0.82 -7.80 -29.73
C CYS A 31 1.15 -7.69 -31.23
N GLY A 32 0.37 -6.88 -31.95
CA GLY A 32 0.46 -6.86 -33.42
C GLY A 32 -0.21 -8.12 -33.97
N ASP A 33 0.48 -8.84 -34.84
CA ASP A 33 -0.01 -10.09 -35.45
C ASP A 33 0.31 -11.34 -34.60
N GLU A 34 1.02 -11.17 -33.47
CA GLU A 34 1.38 -12.25 -32.56
C GLU A 34 0.40 -12.37 -31.39
N SER A 35 0.17 -13.61 -30.95
CA SER A 35 -0.65 -13.95 -29.80
C SER A 35 0.05 -14.96 -28.90
N THR A 36 -0.04 -14.80 -27.57
CA THR A 36 0.49 -15.77 -26.61
C THR A 36 -0.46 -15.90 -25.41
N PRO A 37 -0.68 -17.12 -24.88
CA PRO A 37 -1.39 -17.31 -23.62
C PRO A 37 -0.76 -16.49 -22.50
N ILE A 38 -1.58 -15.82 -21.68
CA ILE A 38 -1.06 -14.98 -20.59
C ILE A 38 -0.23 -15.77 -19.58
N MET A 39 -0.50 -17.07 -19.44
CA MET A 39 0.20 -17.96 -18.53
C MET A 39 1.68 -18.14 -18.92
N GLU A 40 2.01 -18.19 -20.20
CA GLU A 40 3.40 -18.27 -20.67
C GLU A 40 4.20 -17.02 -20.29
N LEU A 41 3.60 -15.84 -20.47
CA LEU A 41 4.21 -14.58 -20.05
C LEU A 41 4.30 -14.46 -18.52
N ARG A 42 3.34 -15.01 -17.77
CA ARG A 42 3.40 -15.07 -16.30
C ARG A 42 4.56 -15.93 -15.83
N ASN A 43 4.70 -17.15 -16.38
CA ASN A 43 5.80 -18.07 -16.10
C ASN A 43 7.15 -17.43 -16.42
N THR A 44 7.24 -16.71 -17.54
CA THR A 44 8.45 -15.95 -17.91
C THR A 44 8.76 -14.89 -16.83
N GLY A 45 7.76 -14.15 -16.36
CA GLY A 45 7.92 -13.21 -15.25
C GLY A 45 8.34 -13.87 -13.93
N ASP A 46 7.94 -15.11 -13.68
CA ASP A 46 8.34 -15.90 -12.50
C ASP A 46 9.81 -16.28 -12.54
N ILE A 47 10.29 -16.76 -13.69
CA ILE A 47 11.71 -17.02 -13.92
C ILE A 47 12.51 -15.72 -13.76
N LEU A 48 12.08 -14.62 -14.40
CA LEU A 48 12.75 -13.32 -14.29
C LEU A 48 12.82 -12.80 -12.85
N LYS A 49 11.79 -13.07 -12.03
CA LYS A 49 11.79 -12.68 -10.61
C LYS A 49 12.72 -13.56 -9.78
N ARG A 50 12.79 -14.86 -10.05
CA ARG A 50 13.73 -15.78 -9.38
C ARG A 50 15.18 -15.37 -9.66
N GLU A 51 15.46 -15.02 -10.91
CA GLU A 51 16.78 -14.61 -11.37
C GLU A 51 17.01 -13.08 -11.29
N GLU A 52 16.33 -12.39 -10.37
CA GLU A 52 16.41 -10.93 -10.24
C GLU A 52 17.85 -10.43 -10.01
N HIS A 53 18.68 -11.23 -9.33
CA HIS A 53 20.08 -10.91 -9.10
C HIS A 53 20.90 -10.84 -10.41
N LEU A 54 20.65 -11.74 -11.37
CA LEU A 54 21.26 -11.70 -12.70
C LEU A 54 20.74 -10.50 -13.51
N LEU A 55 19.45 -10.18 -13.40
CA LEU A 55 18.91 -8.99 -14.06
C LEU A 55 19.53 -7.70 -13.50
N LEU A 56 19.79 -7.64 -12.20
CA LEU A 56 20.47 -6.51 -11.58
C LEU A 56 21.91 -6.35 -12.07
N SER A 57 22.65 -7.45 -12.30
CA SER A 57 24.01 -7.38 -12.85
C SER A 57 24.02 -6.95 -14.32
N ILE A 58 23.06 -7.41 -15.12
CA ILE A 58 22.94 -7.04 -16.55
C ILE A 58 22.46 -5.58 -16.70
N TYR A 59 21.50 -5.15 -15.88
CA TYR A 59 20.86 -3.83 -15.96
C TYR A 59 21.25 -2.89 -14.82
N LEU A 60 22.50 -2.94 -14.35
CA LEU A 60 23.04 -2.11 -13.26
C LEU A 60 22.66 -0.62 -13.38
N LYS A 61 22.76 -0.06 -14.59
CA LYS A 61 22.46 1.36 -14.88
C LYS A 61 20.96 1.65 -15.07
N SER A 62 20.10 0.64 -14.99
CA SER A 62 18.67 0.73 -15.32
C SER A 62 17.80 -0.13 -14.39
N PRO A 63 17.78 0.15 -13.07
CA PRO A 63 16.97 -0.61 -12.11
C PRO A 63 15.46 -0.58 -12.41
N SER A 64 15.00 0.43 -13.16
CA SER A 64 13.62 0.51 -13.64
C SER A 64 13.25 -0.59 -14.64
N PHE A 65 14.23 -1.14 -15.37
CA PHE A 65 14.03 -2.23 -16.32
C PHE A 65 13.85 -3.54 -15.57
N VAL A 66 14.72 -3.80 -14.59
CA VAL A 66 14.58 -4.93 -13.67
C VAL A 66 13.20 -4.92 -13.04
N ARG A 67 12.77 -3.80 -12.45
CA ARG A 67 11.44 -3.69 -11.86
C ARG A 67 10.30 -3.93 -12.87
N THR A 68 10.43 -3.44 -14.09
CA THR A 68 9.44 -3.67 -15.16
C THR A 68 9.32 -5.18 -15.47
N LEU A 69 10.45 -5.88 -15.59
CA LEU A 69 10.49 -7.30 -15.90
C LEU A 69 10.00 -8.19 -14.74
N THR A 70 10.33 -7.81 -13.50
CA THR A 70 10.04 -8.64 -12.33
C THR A 70 8.67 -8.38 -11.71
N THR A 71 8.07 -7.20 -11.91
CA THR A 71 6.79 -6.81 -11.29
C THR A 71 5.77 -6.20 -12.25
N GLY A 72 6.17 -5.86 -13.48
CA GLY A 72 5.28 -5.30 -14.51
C GLY A 72 4.52 -6.36 -15.30
N GLY A 73 3.89 -5.93 -16.41
CA GLY A 73 3.21 -6.84 -17.33
C GLY A 73 2.13 -7.71 -16.65
N PRO A 74 2.03 -9.00 -17.00
CA PRO A 74 1.03 -9.92 -16.45
C PRO A 74 1.10 -10.11 -14.93
N LYS A 75 2.29 -9.99 -14.33
CA LYS A 75 2.46 -10.09 -12.86
C LYS A 75 1.71 -9.00 -12.11
N SER A 76 1.53 -7.84 -12.73
CA SER A 76 0.77 -6.74 -12.15
C SER A 76 -0.74 -7.03 -12.03
N LEU A 77 -1.24 -8.15 -12.57
CA LEU A 77 -2.65 -8.56 -12.55
C LEU A 77 -2.93 -9.69 -11.55
N GLN A 78 -1.93 -10.11 -10.76
CA GLN A 78 -2.12 -11.16 -9.77
C GLN A 78 -3.05 -10.70 -8.64
N VAL A 79 -3.89 -11.62 -8.16
CA VAL A 79 -4.84 -11.38 -7.07
C VAL A 79 -4.36 -11.90 -5.72
N SER A 80 -3.30 -12.72 -5.69
CA SER A 80 -2.66 -13.20 -4.46
C SER A 80 -1.16 -12.91 -4.50
N ARG A 81 -0.58 -12.60 -3.33
CA ARG A 81 0.87 -12.44 -3.15
C ARG A 81 1.61 -13.77 -3.17
N ASP A 82 0.96 -14.83 -2.71
CA ASP A 82 1.50 -16.18 -2.65
C ASP A 82 0.80 -17.01 -3.71
N GLN A 83 1.57 -17.58 -4.64
CA GLN A 83 1.09 -18.42 -5.73
C GLN A 83 0.65 -19.80 -5.22
N VAL A 84 -0.25 -19.82 -4.23
CA VAL A 84 -0.91 -21.05 -3.81
C VAL A 84 -2.04 -21.29 -4.82
N PRO A 85 -2.00 -22.38 -5.61
CA PRO A 85 -2.98 -22.66 -6.66
C PRO A 85 -4.43 -22.70 -6.18
N ASP A 86 -4.66 -22.96 -4.89
CA ASP A 86 -5.97 -23.09 -4.25
C ASP A 86 -6.31 -21.97 -3.25
N ALA A 87 -5.55 -20.87 -3.21
CA ALA A 87 -5.88 -19.76 -2.33
C ALA A 87 -7.15 -19.04 -2.82
N VAL A 88 -8.26 -19.37 -2.14
CA VAL A 88 -9.50 -18.61 -2.02
C VAL A 88 -9.21 -17.12 -2.14
N SER A 89 -9.99 -16.43 -2.98
CA SER A 89 -9.89 -15.01 -3.33
C SER A 89 -9.28 -14.13 -2.22
N SER A 90 -8.41 -13.19 -2.60
CA SER A 90 -7.79 -12.32 -1.59
C SER A 90 -8.80 -11.33 -0.98
N PRO A 91 -8.64 -10.98 0.31
CA PRO A 91 -9.43 -9.93 0.93
C PRO A 91 -9.38 -8.63 0.13
N LEU A 92 -10.52 -7.95 0.03
CA LEU A 92 -10.63 -6.68 -0.72
C LEU A 92 -9.55 -5.66 -0.31
N PHE A 93 -9.20 -5.64 0.98
CA PHE A 93 -8.15 -4.77 1.50
C PHE A 93 -6.79 -5.01 0.83
N GLU A 94 -6.36 -6.27 0.70
CA GLU A 94 -5.07 -6.60 0.09
C GLU A 94 -5.06 -6.29 -1.40
N LEU A 95 -6.18 -6.56 -2.09
CA LEU A 95 -6.35 -6.21 -3.52
C LEU A 95 -6.22 -4.70 -3.74
N LEU A 96 -6.88 -3.89 -2.92
CA LEU A 96 -6.82 -2.42 -3.00
C LEU A 96 -5.39 -1.90 -2.78
N LEU A 97 -4.66 -2.51 -1.85
CA LEU A 97 -3.28 -2.13 -1.57
C LEU A 97 -2.31 -2.56 -2.67
N PHE A 98 -2.48 -3.77 -3.21
CA PHE A 98 -1.64 -4.31 -4.27
C PHE A 98 -1.84 -3.55 -5.59
N HIS A 99 -3.09 -3.21 -5.92
CA HIS A 99 -3.43 -2.51 -7.17
C HIS A 99 -3.58 -0.99 -7.03
N LYS A 100 -3.09 -0.39 -5.93
CA LYS A 100 -3.16 1.06 -5.66
C LYS A 100 -2.62 1.92 -6.82
N SER A 101 -1.58 1.43 -7.51
CA SER A 101 -0.88 2.16 -8.58
C SER A 101 -1.60 2.13 -9.94
N LYS A 102 -2.58 1.23 -10.13
CA LYS A 102 -3.36 1.11 -11.38
C LYS A 102 -4.11 2.41 -11.71
N LYS A 103 -4.55 2.56 -12.94
CA LYS A 103 -5.31 3.69 -13.47
C LYS A 103 -6.77 3.29 -13.66
N SER A 104 -7.66 4.24 -13.48
CA SER A 104 -9.07 4.16 -13.84
C SER A 104 -9.53 5.50 -14.39
N SER A 105 -10.55 5.48 -15.24
CA SER A 105 -11.18 6.70 -15.77
C SER A 105 -12.15 7.27 -14.73
N ASP A 106 -13.03 6.43 -14.19
CA ASP A 106 -13.80 6.77 -12.99
C ASP A 106 -12.99 6.40 -11.74
N PRO A 107 -12.82 7.31 -10.76
CA PRO A 107 -12.14 6.97 -9.51
C PRO A 107 -12.84 5.85 -8.70
N LYS A 108 -14.14 5.62 -8.88
CA LYS A 108 -14.91 4.55 -8.20
C LYS A 108 -14.53 3.15 -8.68
N ASP A 109 -14.10 3.02 -9.93
CA ASP A 109 -13.63 1.75 -10.52
C ASP A 109 -12.50 1.12 -9.70
N LYS A 110 -11.72 1.94 -8.97
CA LYS A 110 -10.67 1.43 -8.07
C LYS A 110 -11.19 0.46 -7.02
N VAL A 111 -12.40 0.70 -6.55
CA VAL A 111 -13.08 -0.17 -5.59
C VAL A 111 -13.86 -1.23 -6.36
N TYR A 112 -14.69 -0.82 -7.32
CA TYR A 112 -15.67 -1.71 -7.94
C TYR A 112 -15.05 -2.83 -8.78
N ALA A 113 -13.96 -2.55 -9.51
CA ALA A 113 -13.26 -3.58 -10.29
C ALA A 113 -12.62 -4.66 -9.40
N LEU A 114 -12.36 -4.36 -8.11
CA LEU A 114 -11.74 -5.29 -7.17
C LEU A 114 -12.77 -5.95 -6.24
N ALA A 115 -13.87 -5.26 -5.93
CA ALA A 115 -14.93 -5.80 -5.08
C ALA A 115 -15.52 -7.10 -5.63
N GLY A 116 -15.74 -7.17 -6.95
CA GLY A 116 -16.31 -8.35 -7.61
C GLY A 116 -15.39 -9.57 -7.67
N ILE A 117 -14.08 -9.40 -7.47
CA ILE A 117 -13.08 -10.50 -7.47
C ILE A 117 -12.49 -10.76 -6.07
N SER A 118 -13.04 -10.10 -5.05
CA SER A 118 -12.66 -10.33 -3.66
C SER A 118 -13.27 -11.64 -3.11
N ASN A 119 -12.90 -12.03 -1.89
CA ASN A 119 -13.52 -13.15 -1.17
C ASN A 119 -14.95 -12.90 -0.71
N SER A 120 -15.39 -11.65 -0.68
CA SER A 120 -16.65 -11.25 -0.07
C SER A 120 -17.50 -10.35 -1.00
N PRO A 121 -17.72 -10.74 -2.27
CA PRO A 121 -18.44 -9.89 -3.23
C PRO A 121 -19.93 -9.75 -2.86
N GLU A 122 -20.53 -10.81 -2.32
CA GLU A 122 -21.96 -10.83 -1.94
C GLU A 122 -22.25 -9.89 -0.76
N THR A 123 -21.37 -9.88 0.25
CA THR A 123 -21.52 -9.03 1.43
C THR A 123 -21.15 -7.57 1.15
N PHE A 124 -20.34 -7.30 0.12
CA PHE A 124 -20.05 -5.93 -0.32
C PHE A 124 -21.31 -5.22 -0.89
N GLY A 125 -22.23 -5.99 -1.47
CA GLY A 125 -23.48 -5.51 -2.03
C GLY A 125 -23.37 -5.03 -3.49
N LYS A 126 -24.48 -4.51 -4.01
CA LYS A 126 -24.60 -4.09 -5.42
C LYS A 126 -23.73 -2.86 -5.71
N ILE A 127 -23.04 -2.90 -6.84
CA ILE A 127 -22.27 -1.77 -7.37
C ILE A 127 -23.23 -0.68 -7.87
N ASP A 128 -23.11 0.53 -7.34
CA ASP A 128 -23.97 1.67 -7.66
C ASP A 128 -23.14 2.95 -7.93
N TYR A 129 -22.99 3.28 -9.21
CA TYR A 129 -22.26 4.46 -9.66
C TYR A 129 -22.98 5.78 -9.37
N SER A 130 -24.26 5.77 -8.97
CA SER A 130 -24.97 6.99 -8.56
C SER A 130 -24.44 7.55 -7.21
N LEU A 131 -23.80 6.69 -6.40
CA LEU A 131 -23.28 7.07 -5.09
C LEU A 131 -22.10 8.04 -5.19
N SER A 132 -22.01 8.95 -4.23
CA SER A 132 -20.86 9.85 -4.09
C SER A 132 -19.60 9.08 -3.70
N MET A 133 -18.44 9.58 -4.13
CA MET A 133 -17.14 8.98 -3.80
C MET A 133 -16.91 8.84 -2.30
N ARG A 134 -17.38 9.83 -1.51
CA ARG A 134 -17.38 9.79 -0.05
C ARG A 134 -18.13 8.57 0.49
N ARG A 135 -19.32 8.29 -0.04
CA ARG A 135 -20.13 7.12 0.34
C ARG A 135 -19.43 5.82 -0.03
N VAL A 136 -18.93 5.71 -1.27
CA VAL A 136 -18.22 4.52 -1.74
C VAL A 136 -17.02 4.20 -0.84
N HIS A 137 -16.13 5.18 -0.60
CA HIS A 137 -14.95 4.93 0.23
C HIS A 137 -15.28 4.59 1.69
N THR A 138 -16.30 5.24 2.27
CA THR A 138 -16.74 4.96 3.64
C THR A 138 -17.35 3.56 3.74
N HIS A 139 -18.18 3.18 2.77
CA HIS A 139 -18.76 1.84 2.66
C HIS A 139 -17.67 0.77 2.53
N THR A 140 -16.70 0.97 1.62
CA THR A 140 -15.56 0.06 1.44
C THR A 140 -14.75 -0.11 2.71
N ALA A 141 -14.42 0.98 3.40
CA ALA A 141 -13.63 0.91 4.64
C ALA A 141 -14.41 0.18 5.75
N ARG A 142 -15.73 0.40 5.85
CA ARG A 142 -16.60 -0.30 6.80
C ARG A 142 -16.66 -1.80 6.50
N HIS A 143 -16.89 -2.15 5.24
CA HIS A 143 -16.91 -3.54 4.77
C HIS A 143 -15.62 -4.27 5.16
N ILE A 144 -14.46 -3.66 4.89
CA ILE A 144 -13.15 -4.24 5.23
C ILE A 144 -13.02 -4.51 6.73
N VAL A 145 -13.46 -3.58 7.59
CA VAL A 145 -13.39 -3.75 9.05
C VAL A 145 -14.34 -4.86 9.52
N GLN A 146 -15.54 -4.93 8.96
CA GLN A 146 -16.54 -5.95 9.31
C GLN A 146 -16.12 -7.35 8.87
N ASP A 147 -15.59 -7.48 7.65
CA ASP A 147 -15.13 -8.74 7.06
C ASP A 147 -13.86 -9.27 7.75
N SER A 148 -12.83 -8.43 7.87
CA SER A 148 -11.54 -8.85 8.45
C SER A 148 -11.52 -8.88 9.99
N ARG A 149 -12.45 -8.19 10.65
CA ARG A 149 -12.41 -7.87 12.10
C ARG A 149 -11.09 -7.24 12.54
N ARG A 150 -10.43 -6.50 11.64
CA ARG A 150 -9.17 -5.78 11.88
C ARG A 150 -9.32 -4.30 11.55
N LEU A 151 -8.47 -3.48 12.16
CA LEU A 151 -8.46 -2.02 11.96
C LEU A 151 -7.31 -1.54 11.06
N ASP A 152 -6.61 -2.45 10.39
CA ASP A 152 -5.44 -2.12 9.55
C ASP A 152 -5.76 -1.09 8.46
N VAL A 153 -7.04 -0.99 8.06
CA VAL A 153 -7.53 0.01 7.12
C VAL A 153 -7.19 1.44 7.52
N ILE A 154 -7.15 1.76 8.82
CA ILE A 154 -6.87 3.12 9.31
C ILE A 154 -5.39 3.50 9.12
N CYS A 155 -4.52 2.51 8.97
CA CYS A 155 -3.10 2.69 8.74
C CYS A 155 -2.79 3.02 7.27
N VAL A 156 -3.76 2.90 6.37
CA VAL A 156 -3.64 3.27 4.96
C VAL A 156 -3.80 4.77 4.82
N ASN A 157 -2.84 5.52 5.37
CA ASN A 157 -2.93 6.97 5.40
C ASN A 157 -2.32 7.57 4.12
N GLN A 158 -3.19 7.90 3.17
CA GLN A 158 -2.85 8.61 1.92
C GLN A 158 -3.20 10.11 1.99
N ARG A 159 -3.49 10.65 3.19
CA ARG A 159 -3.81 12.07 3.34
C ARG A 159 -2.52 12.88 3.26
N ASN A 160 -2.31 13.49 2.09
CA ASN A 160 -1.40 14.61 1.99
C ASN A 160 -1.92 15.73 2.90
N GLN A 161 -1.18 16.04 3.97
CA GLN A 161 -1.50 17.13 4.91
C GLN A 161 -1.61 18.52 4.26
N LYS A 162 -1.30 18.64 2.96
CA LYS A 162 -1.27 19.89 2.19
C LYS A 162 -2.42 20.07 1.19
N ALA A 163 -3.33 19.10 1.04
CA ALA A 163 -4.48 19.28 0.16
C ALA A 163 -5.63 19.97 0.93
N PRO A 164 -6.18 21.09 0.43
CA PRO A 164 -7.26 21.80 1.10
C PRO A 164 -8.61 21.04 1.11
N ASP A 165 -8.71 19.89 0.43
CA ASP A 165 -9.93 19.08 0.43
C ASP A 165 -9.87 17.91 1.41
N ASN A 166 -10.36 18.18 2.61
CA ASN A 166 -11.05 17.15 3.36
C ASN A 166 -12.41 16.97 2.65
N ASP A 167 -12.52 16.02 1.71
CA ASP A 167 -13.71 15.67 0.89
C ASP A 167 -14.97 15.25 1.72
N GLY A 168 -15.10 15.74 2.95
CA GLY A 168 -16.01 15.27 3.98
C GLY A 168 -15.70 13.86 4.48
N LEU A 169 -14.56 13.26 4.09
CA LEU A 169 -14.24 11.87 4.46
C LEU A 169 -13.88 11.74 5.95
N PRO A 170 -14.51 10.79 6.68
CA PRO A 170 -14.16 10.53 8.08
C PRO A 170 -12.68 10.21 8.25
N SER A 171 -12.06 10.64 9.35
CA SER A 171 -10.61 10.53 9.58
C SER A 171 -10.03 9.12 9.42
N TRP A 172 -10.81 8.09 9.72
CA TRP A 172 -10.42 6.68 9.65
C TRP A 172 -10.57 6.06 8.26
N VAL A 173 -11.24 6.74 7.31
CA VAL A 173 -11.49 6.23 5.96
C VAL A 173 -10.34 6.62 5.03
N PRO A 174 -9.69 5.64 4.35
CA PRO A 174 -8.70 5.92 3.32
C PRO A 174 -9.32 6.51 2.05
N LYS A 175 -8.55 7.31 1.33
CA LYS A 175 -8.86 7.66 -0.07
C LYS A 175 -8.37 6.50 -0.94
N TRP A 176 -9.28 5.78 -1.61
CA TRP A 176 -8.94 4.62 -2.46
C TRP A 176 -8.55 5.02 -3.89
N THR A 177 -8.10 6.26 -4.09
CA THR A 177 -7.64 6.77 -5.38
C THR A 177 -6.21 6.36 -5.67
N ARG A 178 -5.80 6.50 -6.93
CA ARG A 178 -4.39 6.38 -7.29
C ARG A 178 -3.61 7.49 -6.54
N PRO A 179 -2.57 7.14 -5.78
CA PRO A 179 -1.73 8.17 -5.15
C PRO A 179 -1.17 9.11 -6.20
N PRO A 180 -1.12 10.44 -5.95
CA PRO A 180 -0.50 11.36 -6.88
C PRO A 180 0.96 10.95 -7.12
N GLN A 181 1.44 11.14 -8.34
CA GLN A 181 2.86 10.99 -8.68
C GLN A 181 3.62 12.13 -8.00
N SER A 182 3.83 12.00 -6.71
CA SER A 182 4.63 12.93 -5.94
C SER A 182 6.04 12.39 -5.82
N CYS A 183 7.04 13.27 -5.83
CA CYS A 183 8.41 12.94 -5.43
C CYS A 183 8.51 12.66 -3.91
N GLN A 184 7.41 12.16 -3.30
CA GLN A 184 7.34 11.86 -1.89
C GLN A 184 7.63 10.37 -1.66
N PRO A 185 8.44 10.03 -0.63
CA PRO A 185 8.55 8.65 -0.19
C PRO A 185 7.15 8.14 0.06
N THR A 186 6.77 7.11 -0.68
CA THR A 186 5.53 6.40 -0.38
C THR A 186 5.81 5.69 0.93
N ILE A 187 5.08 6.03 1.99
CA ILE A 187 5.07 5.21 3.21
C ILE A 187 4.74 3.80 2.75
N ILE A 188 5.71 2.90 2.89
CA ILE A 188 5.52 1.49 2.61
C ILE A 188 4.55 1.04 3.70
N GLY A 189 3.29 0.89 3.33
CA GLY A 189 2.28 0.48 4.28
C GLY A 189 2.63 -0.89 4.86
N LEU A 190 2.14 -1.13 6.08
CA LEU A 190 2.42 -2.29 6.92
C LEU A 190 2.21 -3.64 6.18
N GLN A 191 1.39 -3.65 5.13
CA GLN A 191 1.17 -4.82 4.29
C GLN A 191 2.45 -5.37 3.62
N HIS A 192 3.52 -4.58 3.46
CA HIS A 192 4.78 -5.07 2.87
C HIS A 192 5.80 -5.50 3.93
N SER A 193 5.48 -5.42 5.22
CA SER A 193 6.36 -5.86 6.31
C SER A 193 6.62 -7.36 6.22
N LYS A 194 7.88 -7.77 6.37
CA LYS A 194 8.28 -9.18 6.58
C LYS A 194 9.15 -9.26 7.84
N PRO A 195 8.70 -9.90 8.93
CA PRO A 195 7.42 -10.61 9.11
C PRO A 195 6.20 -9.67 9.07
N GLN A 196 5.01 -10.24 8.84
CA GLN A 196 3.76 -9.49 8.78
C GLN A 196 3.54 -8.71 10.09
N PHE A 197 3.00 -7.50 9.97
CA PHE A 197 2.70 -6.68 11.12
C PHE A 197 1.55 -7.29 11.93
N MET A 198 1.82 -7.71 13.16
CA MET A 198 0.86 -8.39 14.04
C MET A 198 0.84 -7.77 15.44
N ALA A 199 0.69 -6.45 15.54
CA ALA A 199 0.65 -5.77 16.84
C ALA A 199 -0.49 -6.24 17.75
N ALA A 200 -1.59 -6.74 17.17
CA ALA A 200 -2.73 -7.31 17.89
C ALA A 200 -2.74 -8.84 17.87
N VAL A 201 -1.76 -9.50 17.24
CA VAL A 201 -1.69 -10.95 17.04
C VAL A 201 -3.02 -11.51 16.47
N ASP A 202 -3.83 -12.14 17.30
CA ASP A 202 -5.11 -12.80 17.03
C ASP A 202 -6.32 -12.02 17.59
N SER A 203 -6.09 -10.90 18.27
CA SER A 203 -7.16 -10.10 18.86
C SER A 203 -8.01 -9.43 17.78
N HIS A 204 -9.32 -9.69 17.85
CA HIS A 204 -10.31 -9.05 16.97
C HIS A 204 -10.63 -7.63 17.42
N ALA A 205 -10.75 -6.72 16.46
CA ALA A 205 -11.18 -5.36 16.74
C ALA A 205 -12.68 -5.31 17.10
N ASN A 206 -12.99 -4.76 18.27
CA ASN A 206 -14.37 -4.38 18.62
C ASN A 206 -14.65 -2.97 18.10
N ALA A 207 -15.22 -2.88 16.90
CA ALA A 207 -15.55 -1.64 16.21
C ALA A 207 -17.07 -1.47 16.07
N GLN A 208 -17.58 -0.30 16.45
CA GLN A 208 -18.97 0.09 16.25
C GLN A 208 -19.05 1.28 15.30
N PHE A 209 -20.04 1.28 14.43
CA PHE A 209 -20.28 2.32 13.43
C PHE A 209 -21.52 3.13 13.82
N LEU A 210 -21.35 4.44 14.00
CA LEU A 210 -22.42 5.38 14.35
C LEU A 210 -22.67 6.38 13.21
N GLN A 211 -23.81 7.07 13.22
CA GLN A 211 -24.21 8.08 12.23
C GLN A 211 -24.08 7.57 10.79
N ASP A 212 -24.88 6.54 10.43
CA ASP A 212 -24.82 5.85 9.14
C ASP A 212 -23.42 5.32 8.76
N GLY A 213 -22.63 5.07 9.82
CA GLY A 213 -21.27 4.57 9.82
C GLY A 213 -20.22 5.54 9.28
N TYR A 214 -20.43 6.84 9.43
CA TYR A 214 -19.36 7.84 9.27
C TYR A 214 -18.48 7.95 10.52
N VAL A 215 -18.98 7.59 11.70
CA VAL A 215 -18.22 7.63 12.95
C VAL A 215 -17.82 6.20 13.36
N LEU A 216 -16.51 5.98 13.52
CA LEU A 216 -15.96 4.73 14.04
C LEU A 216 -15.70 4.88 15.55
N ARG A 217 -16.39 4.08 16.35
CA ARG A 217 -16.18 3.96 17.80
C ARG A 217 -15.43 2.66 18.09
N ARG A 218 -14.34 2.73 18.87
CA ARG A 218 -13.54 1.57 19.28
C ARG A 218 -12.88 1.84 20.63
N THR A 219 -12.60 0.78 21.39
CA THR A 219 -11.79 0.85 22.61
C THR A 219 -10.32 0.62 22.28
N GLY A 220 -9.43 1.27 23.04
CA GLY A 220 -7.99 1.12 22.84
C GLY A 220 -7.24 1.51 24.10
N VAL A 221 -5.97 1.10 24.16
CA VAL A 221 -5.06 1.42 25.26
C VAL A 221 -4.08 2.48 24.79
N ILE A 222 -3.79 3.46 25.66
CA ILE A 222 -2.75 4.45 25.43
C ILE A 222 -1.43 3.82 25.86
N ILE A 223 -0.61 3.41 24.89
CA ILE A 223 0.70 2.80 25.16
C ILE A 223 1.73 3.87 25.57
N GLY A 224 1.61 5.07 25.03
CA GLY A 224 2.49 6.18 25.36
C GLY A 224 2.16 7.44 24.58
N ARG A 225 2.78 8.55 25.00
CA ARG A 225 2.68 9.85 24.33
C ARG A 225 4.03 10.22 23.74
N VAL A 226 4.04 10.52 22.45
CA VAL A 226 5.26 11.04 21.80
C VAL A 226 5.52 12.45 22.33
N GLN A 227 6.62 12.62 23.07
CA GLN A 227 6.98 13.89 23.72
C GLN A 227 7.82 14.80 22.84
N LYS A 228 8.70 14.21 22.00
CA LYS A 228 9.61 14.95 21.13
C LYS A 228 9.72 14.24 19.78
N ASN A 229 9.59 15.01 18.71
CA ASN A 229 9.84 14.57 17.34
C ASN A 229 11.14 15.22 16.86
N GLY A 230 11.96 14.49 16.10
CA GLY A 230 13.12 15.08 15.43
C GLY A 230 12.72 15.76 14.12
N LEU A 231 13.60 16.63 13.62
CA LEU A 231 13.47 17.19 12.29
C LEU A 231 13.38 16.07 11.24
N SER A 232 12.52 16.27 10.25
CA SER A 232 12.48 15.40 9.08
C SER A 232 13.63 15.77 8.14
N PHE A 233 14.58 14.87 7.91
CA PHE A 233 15.52 15.03 6.81
C PHE A 233 14.91 14.53 5.51
N ARG A 234 14.85 15.38 4.51
CA ARG A 234 14.23 15.02 3.25
C ARG A 234 14.78 15.83 2.08
N ARG A 235 15.86 15.33 1.50
CA ARG A 235 16.46 15.90 0.30
C ARG A 235 17.14 14.77 -0.49
N GLU A 236 16.99 14.79 -1.81
CA GLU A 236 17.86 13.99 -2.68
C GLU A 236 19.26 14.61 -2.62
N LEU A 237 20.22 13.87 -2.08
CA LEU A 237 21.60 14.32 -1.98
C LEU A 237 22.23 14.25 -3.37
N LYS A 238 22.53 15.41 -3.98
CA LYS A 238 23.39 15.49 -5.15
C LYS A 238 24.84 15.53 -4.70
N SER A 239 25.77 14.99 -5.49
CA SER A 239 27.20 14.93 -5.15
C SER A 239 27.84 16.31 -4.89
N SER A 240 27.22 17.39 -5.38
CA SER A 240 27.66 18.78 -5.19
C SER A 240 27.01 19.51 -4.00
N ASP A 241 26.12 18.85 -3.23
CA ASP A 241 25.35 19.53 -2.19
C ASP A 241 26.09 19.62 -0.84
N ASN A 242 25.96 20.77 -0.18
CA ASN A 242 26.42 20.96 1.20
C ASN A 242 25.54 20.13 2.16
N ASN A 243 26.11 19.04 2.69
CA ASN A 243 25.44 18.08 3.58
C ASN A 243 25.22 18.57 5.02
N SER A 244 25.54 19.83 5.34
CA SER A 244 25.38 20.40 6.69
C SER A 244 23.97 20.25 7.27
N TRP A 245 22.92 20.33 6.46
CA TRP A 245 21.54 20.09 6.92
C TRP A 245 21.32 18.64 7.34
N GLY A 246 21.89 17.67 6.61
CA GLY A 246 21.80 16.26 6.97
C GLY A 246 22.50 15.95 8.28
N LEU A 247 23.67 16.55 8.49
CA LEU A 247 24.40 16.45 9.74
C LEU A 247 23.63 17.03 10.92
N LYS A 248 22.96 18.19 10.74
CA LYS A 248 22.09 18.78 11.78
C LYS A 248 20.93 17.86 12.16
N VAL A 249 20.25 17.25 11.17
CA VAL A 249 19.16 16.31 11.47
C VAL A 249 19.69 15.07 12.20
N LEU A 250 20.81 14.51 11.76
CA LEU A 250 21.45 13.37 12.44
C LEU A 250 21.84 13.72 13.88
N GLN A 251 22.42 14.90 14.11
CA GLN A 251 22.78 15.36 15.44
C GLN A 251 21.57 15.51 16.36
N GLU A 252 20.45 16.02 15.85
CA GLU A 252 19.22 16.14 16.63
C GLU A 252 18.61 14.77 16.95
N TRP A 253 18.56 13.86 15.98
CA TRP A 253 18.13 12.47 16.21
C TRP A 253 19.01 11.79 17.25
N TRP A 254 20.32 11.98 17.16
CA TRP A 254 21.27 11.51 18.16
C TRP A 254 20.97 12.08 19.55
N SER A 255 20.68 13.38 19.64
CA SER A 255 20.30 14.00 20.92
C SER A 255 19.03 13.38 21.51
N ILE A 256 18.01 13.09 20.69
CA ILE A 256 16.76 12.48 21.15
C ILE A 256 16.99 11.07 21.69
N VAL A 257 17.84 10.29 21.01
CA VAL A 257 18.14 8.90 21.40
C VAL A 257 19.05 8.85 22.63
N VAL A 258 20.09 9.69 22.69
CA VAL A 258 21.11 9.65 23.75
C VAL A 258 20.64 10.33 25.03
N PHE A 259 19.84 11.40 24.96
CA PHE A 259 19.32 12.05 26.17
C PHE A 259 18.42 11.12 26.98
N LYS A 260 17.80 10.11 26.35
CA LYS A 260 17.06 9.03 27.03
C LYS A 260 17.93 7.99 27.73
N LYS A 261 19.23 7.88 27.42
CA LYS A 261 20.14 6.89 27.99
C LYS A 261 20.89 7.36 29.24
N ARG A 262 20.74 8.62 29.68
CA ARG A 262 21.26 9.04 30.98
C ARG A 262 20.30 8.53 32.05
N PRO A 263 20.67 7.55 32.90
CA PRO A 263 19.87 7.26 34.08
C PRO A 263 19.80 8.54 34.91
N SER A 264 18.60 8.88 35.35
CA SER A 264 18.41 9.86 36.40
C SER A 264 19.14 9.37 37.64
N TYR A 265 20.35 9.88 37.87
CA TYR A 265 20.93 9.85 39.20
C TYR A 265 20.03 10.74 40.04
N GLU A 266 19.12 10.11 40.78
CA GLU A 266 18.52 10.71 41.97
C GLU A 266 19.66 11.08 42.90
N SER A 267 19.87 12.38 43.04
CA SER A 267 20.66 12.98 44.10
C SER A 267 20.02 12.57 45.43
N LYS A 268 20.49 11.48 46.04
CA LYS A 268 20.37 11.31 47.49
C LYS A 268 21.34 12.31 48.11
N GLU A 269 20.86 13.52 48.36
CA GLU A 269 21.43 14.39 49.38
C GLU A 269 21.35 13.63 50.71
N HIS A 270 22.50 13.17 51.21
CA HIS A 270 22.67 12.90 52.62
C HIS A 270 23.15 14.21 53.26
N SER A 271 22.22 14.90 53.93
CA SER A 271 22.55 15.86 54.97
C SER A 271 22.83 15.11 56.26
N VAL A 272 24.09 15.17 56.68
CA VAL A 272 24.59 15.40 58.05
C VAL A 272 23.72 14.89 59.21
N GLU A 273 24.26 13.90 59.93
CA GLU A 273 24.64 14.01 61.35
C GLU A 273 25.97 13.27 61.57
#